data_AF-A0A3B9VLW6-F1
#
_entry.id   AF-A0A3B9VLW6-F1
#
_cell.length_a   1.000
_cell.length_b   1.000
_cell.length_c   1.000
_cell.angle_alpha   90.00
_cell.angle_beta   90.00
_cell.angle_gamma   90.00
#
_symmetry.space_group_name_H-M   'P 1'
#
loop_
_entity.id
_entity.type
_entity.pdbx_description
1 polymer ?
#
loop_
_entity_poly.entity_id
_entity_poly.type
_entity_poly.pdbx_seq_one_letter_code
_entity_poly.pdbx_strand_id
1 'polypeptide(L)'
;MAASTEDTQVADNKMYRPPQQEETQLSFDEIIERLRASLPKLPGIGGGGLIGIIFLVVIVLAIVWAGTGFYTVGPDEQAVLRFFGKEAGTASGGLHWYYPSPIGKRDVVAVTTTRRLELGFRSGADGFTVAQSMTNESLMITADVNIVDVQAVIQYKISNLPNFLFNVDDPGDVDRGIP
;
A
#
# COMPACT_ATOMS: atom_id res chain seq x y z
N MET A 1 -31.02 72.14 -73.19
CA MET A 1 -29.89 71.62 -74.00
C MET A 1 -28.81 71.24 -72.98
N ALA A 2 -28.71 69.95 -72.61
CA ALA A 2 -27.60 69.03 -72.97
C ALA A 2 -26.21 69.61 -72.65
N ALA A 3 -25.23 68.96 -72.01
CA ALA A 3 -24.90 67.57 -71.70
C ALA A 3 -24.02 67.58 -70.41
N SER A 4 -24.14 66.64 -69.48
CA SER A 4 -23.38 65.38 -69.33
C SER A 4 -21.85 65.48 -69.37
N THR A 5 -21.24 64.83 -68.36
CA THR A 5 -19.87 64.27 -68.31
C THR A 5 -18.79 65.30 -67.98
N GLU A 6 -17.92 65.13 -66.97
CA GLU A 6 -16.95 64.05 -66.89
C GLU A 6 -16.36 63.91 -65.47
N ASP A 7 -16.46 62.70 -64.93
CA ASP A 7 -15.79 62.22 -63.72
C ASP A 7 -14.28 62.34 -63.86
N THR A 8 -13.63 63.15 -63.02
CA THR A 8 -12.18 63.03 -62.82
C THR A 8 -11.96 62.09 -61.64
N GLN A 9 -11.65 60.85 -61.99
CA GLN A 9 -11.33 59.75 -61.10
C GLN A 9 -10.26 60.14 -60.07
N VAL A 10 -10.63 60.15 -58.80
CA VAL A 10 -9.68 60.18 -57.70
C VAL A 10 -9.16 58.75 -57.56
N ALA A 11 -7.88 58.57 -57.89
CA ALA A 11 -7.19 57.30 -57.83
C ALA A 11 -7.40 56.61 -56.47
N ASP A 12 -8.02 55.43 -56.51
CA ASP A 12 -8.22 54.53 -55.39
C ASP A 12 -6.86 53.98 -54.95
N ASN A 13 -6.20 54.72 -54.05
CA ASN A 13 -4.94 54.30 -53.45
C ASN A 13 -5.22 53.09 -52.54
N LYS A 14 -5.05 51.89 -53.08
CA LYS A 14 -5.13 50.63 -52.35
C LYS A 14 -3.98 50.55 -51.34
N MET A 15 -4.17 51.16 -50.18
CA MET A 15 -3.40 50.88 -48.99
C MET A 15 -3.62 49.42 -48.60
N TYR A 16 -2.56 48.62 -48.66
CA TYR A 16 -2.55 47.28 -48.12
C TYR A 16 -2.82 47.35 -46.61
N ARG A 17 -3.97 46.84 -46.17
CA ARG A 17 -4.23 46.52 -44.77
C ARG A 17 -3.82 45.06 -44.56
N PRO A 18 -2.81 44.75 -43.74
CA PRO A 18 -2.56 43.36 -43.39
C PRO A 18 -3.81 42.80 -42.68
N PRO A 19 -4.17 41.52 -42.90
CA PRO A 19 -5.22 40.89 -42.12
C PRO A 19 -4.83 40.94 -40.65
N GLN A 20 -5.72 41.43 -39.79
CA GLN A 20 -5.59 41.19 -38.35
C GLN A 20 -5.62 39.68 -38.19
N GLN A 21 -4.52 39.10 -37.72
CA GLN A 21 -4.55 37.75 -37.20
C GLN A 21 -5.53 37.81 -36.03
N GLU A 22 -6.74 37.28 -36.21
CA GLU A 22 -7.48 36.72 -35.09
C GLU A 22 -6.55 35.67 -34.52
N GLU A 23 -5.74 36.09 -33.54
CA GLU A 23 -4.95 35.19 -32.74
C GLU A 23 -5.94 34.14 -32.29
N THR A 24 -5.78 32.94 -32.85
CA THR A 24 -6.54 31.77 -32.48
C THR A 24 -5.97 31.38 -31.12
N GLN A 25 -6.20 32.25 -30.13
CA GLN A 25 -5.93 31.98 -28.75
C GLN A 25 -6.88 30.85 -28.45
N LEU A 26 -6.34 29.64 -28.47
CA LEU A 26 -6.97 28.45 -27.92
C LEU A 26 -7.32 28.82 -26.48
N SER A 27 -8.51 29.39 -26.31
CA SER A 27 -8.98 29.87 -25.02
C SER A 27 -9.10 28.64 -24.13
N PHE A 28 -8.62 28.77 -22.90
CA PHE A 28 -8.76 27.72 -21.90
C PHE A 28 -10.23 27.27 -21.78
N ASP A 29 -11.17 28.18 -22.00
CA ASP A 29 -12.60 27.89 -21.98
C ASP A 29 -13.02 26.96 -23.13
N GLU A 30 -12.50 27.16 -24.34
CA GLU A 30 -12.81 26.32 -25.50
C GLU A 30 -12.18 24.93 -25.37
N ILE A 31 -10.99 24.84 -24.77
CA ILE A 31 -10.34 23.56 -24.45
C ILE A 31 -11.16 22.81 -23.40
N ILE A 32 -11.67 23.51 -22.38
CA ILE A 32 -12.54 22.93 -21.34
C ILE A 32 -13.88 22.47 -21.96
N GLU A 33 -14.45 23.23 -22.88
CA GLU A 33 -15.72 22.91 -23.53
C GLU A 33 -15.60 21.69 -24.46
N ARG A 34 -14.51 21.60 -25.26
CA ARG A 34 -14.21 20.44 -26.10
C ARG A 34 -13.91 19.18 -25.28
N LEU A 35 -13.23 19.33 -24.13
CA LEU A 35 -12.97 18.23 -23.20
C LEU A 35 -14.28 17.73 -22.57
N ARG A 36 -15.17 18.64 -22.19
CA ARG A 36 -16.49 18.31 -21.65
C ARG A 36 -17.40 17.65 -22.70
N ALA A 37 -17.28 18.06 -23.96
CA ALA A 37 -18.03 17.49 -25.09
C ALA A 37 -17.52 16.09 -25.51
N SER A 38 -16.23 15.80 -25.33
CA SER A 38 -15.63 14.48 -25.61
C SER A 38 -15.81 13.45 -24.51
N LEU A 39 -16.42 13.82 -23.37
CA LEU A 39 -16.74 12.85 -22.31
C LEU A 39 -18.02 12.07 -22.69
N PRO A 40 -17.93 10.74 -22.90
CA PRO A 40 -19.09 9.93 -23.24
C PRO A 40 -20.10 9.94 -22.08
N LYS A 41 -21.34 10.33 -22.39
CA LYS A 41 -22.47 10.30 -21.44
C LYS A 41 -22.83 8.84 -21.17
N LEU A 42 -22.33 8.28 -20.07
CA LEU A 42 -22.70 6.95 -19.60
C LEU A 42 -24.16 6.96 -19.08
N PRO A 43 -25.03 6.05 -19.56
CA PRO A 43 -26.41 5.96 -19.11
C PRO A 43 -26.45 5.40 -17.67
N GLY A 44 -27.02 6.17 -16.74
CA GLY A 44 -27.03 5.87 -15.30
C GLY A 44 -26.53 7.03 -14.43
N ILE A 45 -25.82 8.01 -15.03
CA ILE A 45 -25.42 9.26 -14.39
C ILE A 45 -26.51 10.31 -14.60
N GLY A 46 -27.67 10.09 -14.00
CA GLY A 46 -28.80 11.02 -14.02
C GLY A 46 -28.66 12.09 -12.95
N GLY A 47 -28.29 13.31 -13.35
CA GLY A 47 -28.46 14.52 -12.53
C GLY A 47 -27.40 14.76 -11.45
N GLY A 48 -26.30 15.42 -11.82
CA GLY A 48 -25.31 15.91 -10.86
C GLY A 48 -23.89 15.72 -11.38
N GLY A 49 -23.42 16.64 -12.23
CA GLY A 49 -22.10 16.57 -12.87
C GLY A 49 -20.92 16.40 -11.89
N LEU A 50 -21.09 16.74 -10.61
CA LEU A 50 -20.11 16.49 -9.56
C LEU A 50 -20.28 15.11 -8.88
N ILE A 51 -21.52 14.69 -8.62
CA ILE A 51 -21.82 13.43 -7.91
C ILE A 51 -21.42 12.22 -8.76
N GLY A 52 -21.66 12.26 -10.08
CA GLY A 52 -21.25 11.20 -11.00
C GLY A 52 -19.72 11.06 -11.11
N ILE A 53 -19.00 12.18 -11.12
CA ILE A 53 -17.53 12.18 -11.16
C ILE A 53 -16.97 11.65 -9.84
N ILE A 54 -17.50 12.09 -8.70
CA ILE A 54 -17.09 11.59 -7.36
C ILE A 54 -17.31 10.08 -7.28
N PHE A 55 -18.47 9.58 -7.74
CA PHE A 55 -18.77 8.16 -7.73
C PHE A 55 -17.78 7.35 -8.58
N LEU A 56 -17.44 7.84 -9.78
CA LEU A 56 -16.44 7.21 -10.64
C LEU A 56 -15.06 7.17 -9.97
N VAL A 57 -14.62 8.29 -9.37
CA VAL A 57 -13.34 8.37 -8.65
C VAL A 57 -13.30 7.39 -7.48
N VAL A 58 -14.38 7.29 -6.69
CA VAL A 58 -14.49 6.34 -5.59
C VAL A 58 -14.39 4.89 -6.08
N ILE A 59 -15.04 4.55 -7.20
CA ILE A 59 -14.94 3.22 -7.80
C ILE A 59 -13.50 2.89 -8.21
N VAL A 60 -12.83 3.82 -8.89
CA VAL A 60 -11.44 3.62 -9.32
C VAL A 60 -10.53 3.44 -8.11
N LEU A 61 -10.68 4.27 -7.08
CA LEU A 61 -9.94 4.13 -5.82
C LEU A 61 -10.23 2.79 -5.13
N ALA A 62 -11.48 2.32 -5.13
CA ALA A 62 -11.84 1.04 -4.54
C ALA A 62 -11.21 -0.14 -5.30
N ILE A 63 -11.12 -0.08 -6.63
CA ILE A 63 -10.47 -1.11 -7.44
C ILE A 63 -8.97 -1.13 -7.17
N VAL A 64 -8.31 0.04 -7.16
CA VAL A 64 -6.89 0.15 -6.83
C VAL A 64 -6.63 -0.37 -5.42
N TRP A 65 -7.46 0.02 -4.45
CA TRP A 65 -7.38 -0.47 -3.08
C TRP A 65 -7.52 -2.00 -3.02
N ALA A 66 -8.54 -2.57 -3.65
CA ALA A 66 -8.73 -4.03 -3.71
C ALA A 66 -7.54 -4.76 -4.37
N GLY A 67 -6.90 -4.15 -5.37
CA GLY A 67 -5.69 -4.66 -6.01
C GLY A 67 -4.48 -4.75 -5.07
N THR A 68 -4.42 -3.93 -4.02
CA THR A 68 -3.34 -4.04 -3.01
C THR A 68 -3.51 -5.24 -2.06
N GLY A 69 -4.65 -5.93 -2.14
CA GLY A 69 -4.99 -7.07 -1.29
C GLY A 69 -4.34 -8.40 -1.70
N PHE A 70 -3.74 -8.48 -2.89
CA PHE A 70 -3.03 -9.67 -3.33
C PHE A 70 -1.70 -9.84 -2.57
N TYR A 71 -1.41 -11.08 -2.17
CA TYR A 71 -0.13 -11.46 -1.57
C TYR A 71 0.19 -12.92 -1.82
N THR A 72 1.48 -13.22 -1.76
CA THR A 72 1.99 -14.56 -1.89
C THR A 72 2.57 -15.00 -0.57
N VAL A 73 2.30 -16.25 -0.19
CA VAL A 73 2.88 -16.91 0.98
C VAL A 73 3.84 -17.98 0.49
N GLY A 74 5.06 -17.99 1.01
CA GLY A 74 6.04 -19.01 0.70
C GLY A 74 5.59 -20.42 1.17
N PRO A 75 6.17 -21.50 0.62
CA PRO A 75 5.84 -22.86 1.04
C PRO A 75 6.24 -23.15 2.50
N ASP A 76 7.24 -22.45 3.02
CA ASP A 76 7.74 -22.54 4.40
C ASP A 76 7.02 -21.57 5.36
N GLU A 77 6.12 -20.75 4.83
CA GLU A 77 5.44 -19.69 5.54
C GLU A 77 3.95 -20.02 5.72
N GLN A 78 3.39 -19.44 6.78
CA GLN A 78 1.95 -19.34 6.96
C GLN A 78 1.59 -17.90 7.26
N ALA A 79 0.42 -17.48 6.79
CA ALA A 79 -0.12 -16.17 7.06
C ALA A 79 -1.29 -16.27 8.04
N VAL A 80 -1.27 -15.47 9.11
CA VAL A 80 -2.45 -15.25 9.96
C VAL A 80 -3.18 -14.04 9.45
N LEU A 81 -4.48 -14.21 9.21
CA LEU A 81 -5.38 -13.19 8.73
C LEU A 81 -6.15 -12.62 9.92
N ARG A 82 -6.11 -11.29 10.05
CA ARG A 82 -6.82 -10.56 11.09
C ARG A 82 -7.80 -9.57 10.49
N PHE A 83 -9.05 -9.62 10.93
CA PHE A 83 -10.09 -8.68 10.55
C PHE A 83 -10.42 -7.79 11.75
N PHE A 84 -10.16 -6.48 11.65
CA PHE A 84 -10.28 -5.53 12.78
C PHE A 84 -9.61 -6.03 14.08
N GLY A 85 -8.47 -6.71 13.96
CA GLY A 85 -7.71 -7.23 15.09
C GLY A 85 -8.18 -8.58 15.65
N LYS A 86 -9.30 -9.14 15.16
CA LYS A 86 -9.70 -10.51 15.50
C LYS A 86 -9.12 -11.51 14.50
N GLU A 87 -8.76 -12.70 14.98
CA GLU A 87 -8.35 -13.80 14.11
C GLU A 87 -9.50 -14.18 13.16
N ALA A 88 -9.24 -14.12 11.86
CA ALA A 88 -10.18 -14.54 10.82
C ALA A 88 -9.81 -15.91 10.24
N GLY A 89 -8.55 -16.32 10.35
CA GLY A 89 -8.06 -17.64 9.95
C GLY A 89 -6.60 -17.64 9.52
N THR A 90 -6.16 -18.77 8.99
CA THR A 90 -4.79 -18.99 8.51
C THR A 90 -4.76 -19.36 7.04
N ALA A 91 -3.79 -18.84 6.30
CA ALA A 91 -3.52 -19.20 4.91
C ALA A 91 -2.15 -19.90 4.79
N SER A 92 -2.12 -21.03 4.08
CA SER A 92 -0.91 -21.79 3.76
C SER A 92 -0.22 -21.23 2.50
N GLY A 93 0.91 -21.80 2.09
CA GLY A 93 1.64 -21.39 0.88
C GLY A 93 0.75 -21.27 -0.37
N GLY A 94 0.99 -20.24 -1.19
CA GLY A 94 0.22 -19.94 -2.40
C GLY A 94 -0.06 -18.45 -2.61
N LEU A 95 -0.74 -18.13 -3.72
CA LEU A 95 -1.27 -16.79 -3.99
C LEU A 95 -2.64 -16.66 -3.31
N HIS A 96 -2.76 -15.65 -2.45
CA HIS A 96 -3.98 -15.36 -1.72
C HIS A 96 -4.39 -13.91 -1.94
N TRP A 97 -5.67 -13.65 -1.73
CA TRP A 97 -6.22 -12.30 -1.70
C TRP A 97 -6.89 -12.07 -0.35
N TYR A 98 -6.55 -10.97 0.31
CA TYR A 98 -7.16 -10.58 1.57
C TYR A 98 -7.43 -9.08 1.59
N TYR A 99 -8.38 -8.68 2.44
CA TYR A 99 -8.73 -7.27 2.61
C TYR A 99 -7.47 -6.44 2.93
N PRO A 100 -7.18 -5.39 2.14
CA PRO A 100 -6.06 -4.52 2.40
C PRO A 100 -6.23 -3.76 3.73
N SER A 101 -5.11 -3.22 4.21
CA SER A 101 -5.12 -2.24 5.31
C SER A 101 -6.07 -1.07 4.96
N PRO A 102 -6.89 -0.56 5.90
CA PRO A 102 -6.85 -0.75 7.36
C PRO A 102 -7.79 -1.82 7.93
N ILE A 103 -8.62 -2.45 7.10
CA ILE A 103 -9.69 -3.36 7.54
C ILE A 103 -9.13 -4.75 7.87
N GLY A 104 -8.21 -5.21 7.02
CA GLY A 104 -7.49 -6.46 7.19
C GLY A 104 -6.02 -6.22 7.54
N LYS A 105 -5.48 -7.04 8.44
CA LYS A 105 -4.04 -7.20 8.68
C LYS A 105 -3.64 -8.64 8.35
N ARG A 106 -2.41 -8.81 7.85
CA ARG A 106 -1.82 -10.11 7.55
C ARG A 106 -0.44 -10.16 8.17
N ASP A 107 -0.14 -11.25 8.87
CA ASP A 107 1.16 -11.50 9.48
C ASP A 107 1.71 -12.80 8.87
N VAL A 108 2.75 -12.68 8.05
CA VAL A 108 3.38 -13.82 7.36
C VAL A 108 4.61 -14.24 8.14
N VAL A 109 4.66 -15.50 8.57
CA VAL A 109 5.73 -16.02 9.41
C VAL A 109 6.16 -17.41 8.92
N ALA A 110 7.47 -17.64 8.87
CA ALA A 110 8.05 -18.93 8.52
C ALA A 110 7.78 -19.95 9.63
N VAL A 111 6.93 -20.96 9.43
CA VAL A 111 6.56 -21.92 10.48
C VAL A 111 7.41 -23.19 10.46
N THR A 112 7.96 -23.55 9.29
CA THR A 112 8.77 -24.76 9.10
C THR A 112 10.22 -24.59 9.55
N THR A 113 10.69 -23.35 9.68
CA THR A 113 12.05 -23.03 10.13
C THR A 113 12.27 -23.39 11.61
N THR A 114 13.32 -24.15 11.88
CA THR A 114 13.79 -24.44 13.24
C THR A 114 14.36 -23.16 13.85
N ARG A 115 13.76 -22.72 14.95
CA ARG A 115 14.20 -21.57 15.75
C ARG A 115 15.01 -22.02 16.94
N ARG A 116 15.84 -21.12 17.45
CA ARG A 116 16.65 -21.32 18.64
C ARG A 116 16.24 -20.29 19.70
N LEU A 117 15.90 -20.79 20.88
CA LEU A 117 15.76 -20.00 22.10
C LEU A 117 16.99 -20.26 22.97
N GLU A 118 17.68 -19.18 23.35
CA GLU A 118 18.82 -19.21 24.25
C GLU A 118 18.36 -18.81 25.65
N LEU A 119 18.59 -19.68 26.64
CA LEU A 119 18.25 -19.47 28.05
C LEU A 119 19.52 -19.30 28.86
N GLY A 120 19.57 -18.24 29.67
CA GLY A 120 20.71 -17.97 30.55
C GLY A 120 21.91 -17.33 29.86
N PHE A 121 21.83 -17.09 28.55
CA PHE A 121 22.82 -16.34 27.80
C PHE A 121 22.20 -15.70 26.55
N ARG A 122 22.94 -14.76 25.96
CA ARG A 122 22.63 -14.20 24.63
C ARG A 122 23.89 -14.22 23.78
N SER A 123 23.82 -14.89 22.65
CA SER A 123 24.79 -14.78 21.56
C SER A 123 24.56 -13.46 20.83
N GLY A 124 25.63 -12.75 20.43
CA GLY A 124 25.44 -11.57 19.58
C GLY A 124 24.97 -11.97 18.17
N ALA A 125 24.48 -10.99 17.41
CA ALA A 125 23.75 -11.17 16.14
C ALA A 125 24.45 -12.07 15.11
N ASP A 126 25.77 -12.20 15.18
CA ASP A 126 26.60 -12.99 14.26
C ASP A 126 26.78 -14.46 14.69
N GLY A 127 26.22 -14.86 15.85
CA GLY A 127 26.33 -16.21 16.41
C GLY A 127 27.75 -16.63 16.86
N PHE A 128 28.73 -15.73 16.73
CA PHE A 128 30.15 -16.00 16.95
C PHE A 128 30.81 -15.07 17.99
N THR A 129 30.05 -14.09 18.49
CA THR A 129 30.44 -13.22 19.60
C THR A 129 30.33 -13.96 20.92
N VAL A 130 31.19 -13.60 21.88
CA VAL A 130 31.23 -14.20 23.21
C VAL A 130 29.86 -14.07 23.87
N ALA A 131 29.18 -15.21 24.05
CA ALA A 131 27.90 -15.29 24.74
C ALA A 131 27.99 -14.58 26.09
N GLN A 132 27.16 -13.56 26.29
CA GLN A 132 27.06 -12.87 27.58
C GLN A 132 26.08 -13.65 28.45
N SER A 133 26.50 -14.04 29.66
CA SER A 133 25.59 -14.71 30.59
C SER A 133 24.55 -13.73 31.11
N MET A 134 23.30 -14.20 31.16
CA MET A 134 22.16 -13.45 31.65
C MET A 134 21.83 -13.96 33.05
N THR A 135 22.40 -13.34 34.09
CA THR A 135 22.27 -13.81 35.49
C THR A 135 20.83 -13.94 35.95
N ASN A 136 19.91 -13.11 35.47
CA ASN A 136 18.48 -13.18 35.80
C ASN A 136 17.80 -14.45 35.26
N GLU A 137 18.36 -15.10 34.24
CA GLU A 137 17.81 -16.31 33.63
C GLU A 137 18.63 -17.56 33.97
N SER A 138 19.95 -17.44 34.13
CA SER A 138 20.84 -18.59 34.36
C SER A 138 20.96 -19.00 35.82
N LEU A 139 20.80 -18.06 36.76
CA LEU A 139 21.07 -18.31 38.18
C LEU A 139 19.84 -18.91 38.87
N MET A 140 19.98 -20.12 39.40
CA MET A 140 18.91 -20.81 40.13
C MET A 140 19.41 -21.38 41.46
N ILE A 141 18.48 -21.54 42.40
CA ILE A 141 18.72 -22.21 43.68
C ILE A 141 18.03 -23.58 43.64
N THR A 142 18.79 -24.63 43.88
CA THR A 142 18.28 -26.01 43.94
C THR A 142 17.57 -26.29 45.27
N ALA A 143 16.86 -27.42 45.36
CA ALA A 143 16.16 -27.83 46.58
C ALA A 143 17.07 -28.01 47.80
N ASP A 144 18.37 -28.27 47.58
CA ASP A 144 19.42 -28.40 48.59
C ASP A 144 20.24 -27.12 48.78
N VAL A 145 19.74 -25.97 48.31
CA VAL A 145 20.33 -24.63 48.53
C VAL A 145 21.68 -24.43 47.83
N ASN A 146 21.96 -25.19 46.77
CA ASN A 146 23.11 -24.94 45.91
C ASN A 146 22.75 -23.87 44.87
N ILE A 147 23.72 -23.00 44.56
CA ILE A 147 23.62 -22.01 43.50
C ILE A 147 24.16 -22.66 42.23
N VAL A 148 23.35 -22.69 41.18
CA VAL A 148 23.72 -23.25 39.87
C VAL A 148 23.52 -22.20 38.78
N ASP A 149 24.44 -22.20 37.80
CA ASP A 149 24.32 -21.45 36.56
C ASP A 149 23.92 -22.44 35.46
N VAL A 150 22.72 -22.24 34.89
CA VAL A 150 22.15 -23.10 33.85
C VAL A 150 22.08 -22.31 32.55
N GLN A 151 22.73 -22.86 31.53
CA GLN A 151 22.65 -22.36 30.16
C GLN A 151 22.09 -23.46 29.27
N ALA A 152 21.05 -23.14 28.52
CA ALA A 152 20.36 -24.11 27.69
C ALA A 152 20.01 -23.51 26.33
N VAL A 153 20.01 -24.37 25.31
CA VAL A 153 19.60 -24.02 23.96
C VAL A 153 18.40 -24.89 23.59
N ILE A 154 17.25 -24.25 23.43
CA ILE A 154 16.01 -24.93 23.04
C ILE A 154 15.79 -24.72 21.55
N GLN A 155 15.72 -25.80 20.80
CA GLN A 155 15.34 -25.75 19.39
C GLN A 155 13.86 -26.12 19.26
N TYR A 156 13.09 -25.27 18.59
CA TYR A 156 11.66 -25.46 18.43
C TYR A 156 11.19 -25.09 17.03
N LYS A 157 10.00 -25.60 16.68
CA LYS A 157 9.27 -25.22 15.46
C LYS A 157 7.89 -24.73 15.84
N ILE A 158 7.32 -23.84 15.04
CA ILE A 158 5.97 -23.34 15.28
C ILE A 158 4.98 -24.45 14.88
N SER A 159 4.21 -24.95 15.84
CA SER A 159 3.17 -25.96 15.60
C SER A 159 1.84 -25.34 15.16
N ASN A 160 1.45 -24.24 15.81
CA ASN A 160 0.25 -23.48 15.50
C ASN A 160 0.59 -21.98 15.52
N LEU A 161 0.45 -21.33 14.36
CA LEU A 161 0.85 -19.93 14.21
C LEU A 161 -0.06 -18.94 14.96
N PRO A 162 -1.40 -19.05 14.93
CA PRO A 162 -2.26 -18.18 15.75
C PRO A 162 -1.93 -18.20 17.24
N ASN A 163 -1.74 -19.39 17.81
CA ASN A 163 -1.36 -19.54 19.22
C ASN A 163 0.01 -18.94 19.51
N PHE A 164 0.97 -19.12 18.60
CA PHE A 164 2.30 -18.54 18.75
C PHE A 164 2.28 -17.00 18.77
N LEU A 165 1.41 -16.37 17.97
CA LEU A 165 1.32 -14.91 17.89
C LEU A 165 0.50 -14.28 19.02
N PHE A 166 -0.53 -14.95 19.54
CA PHE A 166 -1.48 -14.33 20.49
C PHE A 166 -1.49 -14.93 21.89
N ASN A 167 -1.00 -16.16 22.07
CA ASN A 167 -1.08 -16.90 23.35
C ASN A 167 0.29 -17.20 23.98
N VAL A 168 1.39 -16.73 23.39
CA VAL A 168 2.75 -16.89 23.93
C VAL A 168 3.30 -15.50 24.23
N ASP A 169 3.70 -15.25 25.48
CA ASP A 169 4.10 -13.91 25.95
C ASP A 169 5.50 -13.51 25.45
N ASP A 170 6.47 -14.44 25.50
CA ASP A 170 7.79 -14.26 24.88
C ASP A 170 8.55 -15.60 24.76
N PRO A 171 8.71 -16.17 23.55
CA PRO A 171 9.51 -17.37 23.30
C PRO A 171 11.00 -17.04 23.12
N GLY A 172 11.45 -15.83 23.50
CA GLY A 172 12.78 -15.28 23.30
C GLY A 172 13.10 -14.99 21.83
N ASP A 173 12.06 -14.71 21.03
CA ASP A 173 12.19 -14.37 19.62
C ASP A 173 12.19 -12.84 19.47
N VAL A 174 13.38 -12.26 19.28
CA VAL A 174 13.56 -10.81 19.07
C VAL A 174 12.87 -10.30 17.80
N ASP A 175 12.54 -11.19 16.86
CA ASP A 175 11.95 -10.82 15.56
C ASP A 175 10.43 -10.64 15.63
N ARG A 176 9.84 -10.73 16.82
CA ARG A 176 8.39 -10.66 16.98
C ARG A 176 7.81 -9.33 16.47
N GLY A 177 8.56 -8.23 16.58
CA GLY A 177 8.25 -6.96 15.89
C GLY A 177 6.84 -6.39 16.12
N ILE A 178 6.11 -6.86 17.15
CA ILE A 178 4.80 -6.34 17.55
C ILE A 178 5.06 -5.29 18.64
N PRO A 179 4.64 -4.04 18.45
CA PRO A 179 4.70 -3.02 19.49
C PRO A 179 3.80 -3.34 20.68
#